data_AF-A0A959DTP0-F1
#
_entry.id   AF-A0A959DTP0-F1
#
_cell.length_a   1.000
_cell.length_b   1.000
_cell.length_c   1.000
_cell.angle_alpha   90.00
_cell.angle_beta   90.00
_cell.angle_gamma   90.00
#
_symmetry.space_group_name_H-M   'P 1'
#
loop_
_entity.id
_entity.type
_entity.pdbx_description
1 polymer ?
#
loop_
_entity_poly.entity_id
_entity_poly.type
_entity_poly.pdbx_seq_one_letter_code
_entity_poly.pdbx_strand_id
1 'polypeptide(L)' 'QWGEKKGGPMGFHPMAWYHDFDGGRAFYTGLGHMPECYSDPVFRNFLYGGIYWAATGKGMNKKM' A
#
# COMPACT_ATOMS: atom_id res chain seq x y z
N GLN A 1 -1.59 10.38 9.60
CA GLN A 1 -0.98 11.47 8.81
C GLN A 1 0.51 11.56 9.12
N TRP A 2 1.35 11.93 8.15
CA TRP A 2 2.78 11.60 8.10
C TRP A 2 3.72 12.39 9.03
N GLY A 3 3.22 13.20 9.97
CA GLY A 3 4.06 13.99 10.90
C GLY A 3 5.08 14.90 10.19
N GLU A 4 6.20 15.21 10.86
CA GLU A 4 7.35 15.90 10.24
C GLU A 4 8.24 14.93 9.46
N LYS A 5 7.74 14.35 8.37
CA LYS A 5 8.62 13.64 7.41
C LYS A 5 9.19 14.64 6.41
N LYS A 6 10.47 14.99 6.59
CA LYS A 6 11.22 15.83 5.67
C LYS A 6 11.70 14.98 4.49
N GLY A 7 11.20 15.29 3.29
CA GLY A 7 11.72 14.72 2.05
C GLY A 7 12.94 15.49 1.53
N GLY A 8 13.44 15.10 0.37
CA GLY A 8 14.49 15.84 -0.33
C GLY A 8 13.98 17.18 -0.88
N PRO A 9 14.74 17.84 -1.77
CA PRO A 9 14.35 19.10 -2.38
C PRO A 9 12.96 19.10 -3.04
N MET A 10 12.48 17.92 -3.48
CA MET A 10 11.17 17.74 -4.13
C MET A 10 10.04 17.35 -3.17
N GLY A 11 10.32 17.24 -1.87
CA GLY A 11 9.34 16.86 -0.85
C GLY A 11 9.33 15.35 -0.54
N PHE A 12 8.36 14.96 0.30
CA PHE A 12 8.19 13.57 0.76
C PHE A 12 7.26 12.80 -0.18
N HIS A 13 7.74 11.69 -0.74
CA HIS A 13 7.03 10.88 -1.72
C HIS A 13 6.81 9.45 -1.18
N PRO A 14 5.72 9.18 -0.46
CA PRO A 14 5.44 7.84 0.02
C PRO A 14 5.11 6.90 -1.16
N MET A 15 5.81 5.77 -1.24
CA MET A 15 5.58 4.74 -2.28
C MET A 15 4.43 3.78 -1.96
N ALA A 16 3.92 3.81 -0.73
CA ALA A 16 2.71 3.10 -0.33
C ALA A 16 2.03 3.84 0.81
N TRP A 17 0.71 3.96 0.75
CA TRP A 17 -0.08 4.58 1.81
C TRP A 17 -1.51 4.06 1.80
N TYR A 18 -2.23 4.32 2.89
CA TYR A 18 -3.65 4.05 3.02
C TYR A 18 -4.36 5.26 3.61
N HIS A 19 -5.66 5.36 3.35
CA HIS A 19 -6.50 6.43 3.82
C HIS A 19 -7.93 5.94 4.04
N ASP A 20 -8.50 6.23 5.21
CA ASP A 20 -9.91 6.04 5.50
C ASP A 20 -10.63 7.38 5.30
N PHE A 21 -11.73 7.38 4.53
CA PHE A 21 -12.52 8.59 4.26
C PHE A 21 -13.99 8.24 4.08
N ASP A 22 -14.86 8.89 4.86
CA ASP A 22 -16.33 8.76 4.78
C ASP A 22 -16.84 7.31 4.76
N GLY A 23 -16.30 6.47 5.65
CA GLY A 23 -16.63 5.03 5.72
C GLY A 23 -15.99 4.17 4.62
N GLY A 24 -15.35 4.78 3.62
CA GLY A 24 -14.54 4.12 2.60
C GLY A 24 -13.08 3.97 3.01
N ARG A 25 -12.35 3.13 2.25
CA ARG A 25 -10.92 2.85 2.43
C ARG A 25 -10.20 2.87 1.09
N ALA A 26 -9.08 3.57 1.03
CA ALA A 26 -8.23 3.66 -0.14
C ALA A 26 -6.82 3.17 0.20
N PHE A 27 -6.27 2.35 -0.68
CA PHE A 27 -4.88 1.91 -0.64
C PHE A 27 -4.19 2.35 -1.94
N TYR A 28 -2.96 2.87 -1.82
CA TYR A 28 -2.14 3.28 -2.94
C TYR A 28 -0.77 2.65 -2.85
N THR A 29 -0.21 2.28 -4.00
CA THR A 29 1.20 1.98 -4.15
C THR A 29 1.73 2.52 -5.48
N GLY A 30 2.93 3.11 -5.45
CA GLY A 30 3.70 3.46 -6.65
C GLY A 30 4.66 2.36 -7.10
N LEU A 31 4.61 1.17 -6.49
CA LEU A 31 5.40 0.01 -6.89
C LEU A 31 4.74 -0.70 -8.08
N GLY A 32 5.45 -1.67 -8.68
CA GLY A 32 4.90 -2.51 -9.75
C GLY A 32 4.95 -1.90 -11.15
N HIS A 33 5.89 -0.97 -11.39
CA HIS A 33 6.13 -0.42 -12.73
C HIS A 33 6.56 -1.49 -13.75
N MET A 34 7.39 -2.44 -13.30
CA MET A 34 7.89 -3.53 -14.13
C MET A 34 6.89 -4.70 -14.14
N PRO A 35 6.55 -5.28 -15.31
CA PRO A 35 5.65 -6.43 -15.40
C PRO A 35 6.09 -7.64 -14.56
N GLU A 36 7.39 -7.85 -14.42
CA GLU A 36 7.98 -8.95 -13.65
C GLU A 36 7.61 -8.88 -12.16
N CYS A 37 7.33 -7.68 -11.63
CA CYS A 37 6.85 -7.52 -10.25
C CYS A 37 5.60 -8.37 -9.99
N TYR A 38 4.70 -8.50 -10.97
CA TYR A 38 3.46 -9.26 -10.80
C TYR A 38 3.68 -10.79 -10.76
N SER A 39 4.87 -11.27 -11.09
CA SER A 39 5.27 -12.67 -10.90
C SER A 39 5.89 -12.93 -9.52
N ASP A 40 6.43 -11.90 -8.87
CA ASP A 40 7.04 -12.02 -7.55
C ASP A 40 5.98 -12.30 -6.46
N PRO A 41 6.07 -13.43 -5.73
CA PRO A 41 5.13 -13.74 -4.66
C PRO A 41 5.13 -12.68 -3.54
N VAL A 42 6.25 -12.00 -3.27
CA VAL A 42 6.32 -10.95 -2.25
C VAL A 42 5.48 -9.75 -2.68
N PHE A 43 5.67 -9.28 -3.92
CA PHE A 43 4.87 -8.19 -4.46
C PHE A 43 3.39 -8.54 -4.57
N ARG A 44 3.05 -9.75 -5.03
CA ARG A 44 1.65 -10.21 -5.08
C ARG A 44 1.00 -10.23 -3.70
N ASN A 45 1.71 -10.69 -2.67
CA ASN A 45 1.18 -10.68 -1.29
C ASN A 45 1.00 -9.26 -0.75
N PHE A 46 1.92 -8.35 -1.06
CA PHE A 46 1.80 -6.93 -0.73
C PHE A 46 0.56 -6.29 -1.40
N LEU A 47 0.41 -6.50 -2.71
CA LEU A 47 -0.71 -5.98 -3.48
C LEU A 47 -2.05 -6.55 -2.99
N TYR A 48 -2.12 -7.88 -2.80
CA TYR A 48 -3.30 -8.55 -2.27
C TYR A 48 -3.66 -8.05 -0.87
N GLY A 49 -2.68 -7.86 0.02
CA GLY A 49 -2.92 -7.32 1.36
C GLY A 49 -3.55 -5.93 1.35
N GLY A 50 -3.08 -5.05 0.46
CA GLY A 50 -3.66 -3.72 0.27
C GLY A 50 -5.10 -3.76 -0.24
N ILE A 51 -5.37 -4.58 -1.26
CA ILE A 51 -6.71 -4.78 -1.83
C ILE A 51 -7.67 -5.37 -0.77
N TYR A 52 -7.23 -6.41 -0.07
CA TYR A 52 -8.02 -7.08 0.96
C TYR A 52 -8.37 -6.14 2.12
N TRP A 53 -7.42 -5.32 2.57
CA TRP A 53 -7.69 -4.32 3.58
C TRP A 53 -8.68 -3.26 3.08
N ALA A 54 -8.51 -2.72 1.87
CA ALA A 54 -9.42 -1.72 1.33
C ALA A 54 -10.85 -2.27 1.26
N ALA A 55 -11.02 -3.51 0.77
CA ALA A 55 -12.32 -4.17 0.67
C ALA A 55 -12.94 -4.47 2.05
N THR A 56 -12.18 -5.04 2.98
CA THR A 56 -12.75 -5.67 4.19
C THR A 56 -12.50 -4.92 5.49
N GLY A 57 -11.48 -4.06 5.54
CA GLY A 57 -11.00 -3.40 6.77
C GLY A 57 -10.19 -4.31 7.67
N LYS A 58 -9.92 -5.55 7.24
CA LYS A 58 -9.21 -6.54 8.02
C LYS A 58 -7.77 -6.64 7.53
N GLY A 59 -6.84 -6.82 8.46
CA GLY A 59 -5.48 -7.25 8.13
C GLY A 59 -5.47 -8.72 7.70
N MET A 60 -4.47 -9.11 6.91
CA MET A 60 -4.27 -10.53 6.60
C MET A 60 -3.79 -11.26 7.85
N ASN A 61 -4.48 -12.34 8.21
CA ASN A 61 -4.06 -13.19 9.33
C ASN A 61 -2.99 -14.15 8.84
N LYS A 62 -1.78 -14.05 9.39
CA LYS A 62 -0.64 -14.89 9.01
C LYS A 62 -0.76 -16.25 9.70
N LYS A 63 -1.78 -17.04 9.33
CA LYS A 63 -1.74 -18.49 9.53
C LYS A 63 -1.32 -19.12 8.20
N MET A 64 -0.02 -19.10 7.96
CA MET A 64 0.69 -19.95 7.00
C MET A 64 1.85 -20.57 7.76
#